data_AF-A0AAU8ZP21-F1
#
_entry.id   AF-A0AAU8ZP21-F1
#
_cell.length_a   1.000
_cell.length_b   1.000
_cell.length_c   1.000
_cell.angle_alpha   90.00
_cell.angle_beta   90.00
_cell.angle_gamma   90.00
#
_symmetry.space_group_name_H-M   'P 1'
#
loop_
_entity.id
_entity.type
_entity.pdbx_description
1 polymer ?
#
loop_
_entity_poly.entity_id
_entity_poly.type
_entity_poly.pdbx_seq_one_letter_code
_entity_poly.pdbx_strand_id
1 'polypeptide(L)'
;MMNRLISYLLFFFSAINSALSFAVPPVPEVVYRLDSRSPDEIFNSGFNSWGNNRELLPHLVGDTSRNRTDGLISTSSNINAIERIAQDIMLLDDDVVWLYTIVPGSDFYEINGSLLNAYSNPNLPESVRNQSLNMHTRFGWQHEYVNAAGHIDRSTIINARQVRWVNGSIDMHNTEIRDNPNVGDNLLPAVNANYLLPNQEVANLPVGYFRDFEDDPTSLPFSLDGCLNLSKKGPVCKSVPYSLFKESIIDELNGRLFILFLSV
;
A
#
# COMPACT_ATOMS: atom_id res chain seq x y z
N MET A 1 50.49 14.88 19.43
CA MET A 1 49.20 15.55 19.14
C MET A 1 48.76 15.40 17.68
N MET A 2 49.66 15.52 16.69
CA MET A 2 49.34 15.47 15.25
C MET A 2 48.60 14.19 14.79
N ASN A 3 48.95 13.01 15.33
CA ASN A 3 48.29 11.75 14.96
C ASN A 3 46.81 11.66 15.41
N ARG A 4 46.42 12.32 16.51
CA ARG A 4 45.02 12.32 16.96
C ARG A 4 44.15 13.20 16.07
N LEU A 5 44.69 14.32 15.59
CA LEU A 5 43.97 15.23 14.70
C LEU A 5 43.66 14.59 13.34
N ILE A 6 44.61 13.82 12.80
CA ILE A 6 44.44 13.05 11.57
C ILE A 6 43.40 11.94 11.76
N SER A 7 43.41 11.24 12.90
CA SER A 7 42.37 10.23 13.21
C SER A 7 40.97 10.83 13.33
N TYR A 8 40.82 12.01 13.94
CA TYR A 8 39.52 12.69 14.00
C TYR A 8 39.06 13.18 12.62
N LEU A 9 39.97 13.70 11.78
CA LEU A 9 39.66 14.10 10.41
C LEU A 9 39.23 12.91 9.53
N LEU A 10 39.91 11.76 9.65
CA LEU A 10 39.53 10.55 8.91
C LEU A 10 38.17 10.00 9.37
N PHE A 11 37.87 10.04 10.67
CA PHE A 11 36.56 9.65 11.20
C PHE A 11 35.45 10.60 10.76
N PHE A 12 35.74 11.91 10.71
CA PHE A 12 34.78 12.92 10.24
C PHE A 12 34.52 12.77 8.73
N PHE A 13 35.55 12.52 7.93
CA PHE A 13 35.40 12.25 6.50
C PHE A 13 34.69 10.92 6.20
N SER A 14 34.87 9.87 7.01
CA SER A 14 34.11 8.63 6.84
C SER A 14 32.63 8.79 7.22
N ALA A 15 32.32 9.61 8.22
CA ALA A 15 30.93 9.91 8.62
C ALA A 15 30.18 10.83 7.63
N ILE A 16 30.89 11.64 6.84
CA ILE A 16 30.27 12.49 5.81
C ILE A 16 30.07 11.75 4.47
N ASN A 17 30.85 10.69 4.21
CA ASN A 17 30.76 9.89 2.98
C ASN A 17 29.91 8.62 3.09
N SER A 18 29.28 8.35 4.24
CA SER A 18 28.15 7.42 4.28
C SER A 18 26.99 8.07 3.53
N ALA A 19 27.00 7.93 2.21
CA ALA A 19 25.83 8.14 1.38
C ALA A 19 24.67 7.42 2.07
N LEU A 20 23.54 8.10 2.20
CA LEU A 20 22.28 7.50 2.61
C LEU A 20 21.97 6.40 1.59
N SER A 21 22.46 5.19 1.88
CA SER A 21 22.14 4.00 1.11
C SER A 21 20.72 3.64 1.52
N PHE A 22 19.75 4.09 0.74
CA PHE A 22 18.41 3.53 0.83
C PHE A 22 18.55 2.03 0.53
N ALA A 23 18.34 1.20 1.54
CA ALA A 23 18.35 -0.25 1.36
C ALA A 23 17.29 -0.56 0.30
N VAL A 24 17.69 -1.25 -0.78
CA VAL A 24 16.72 -1.82 -1.71
C VAL A 24 15.86 -2.78 -0.87
N PRO A 25 14.53 -2.55 -0.77
CA PRO A 25 13.69 -3.46 0.01
C PRO A 25 13.85 -4.87 -0.57
N PRO A 26 13.98 -5.90 0.29
CA PRO A 26 14.12 -7.27 -0.19
C PRO A 26 12.91 -7.63 -1.05
N VAL A 27 13.15 -8.30 -2.17
CA VAL A 27 12.09 -8.81 -3.04
C VAL A 27 11.22 -9.77 -2.22
N PRO A 28 9.91 -9.50 -2.03
CA PRO A 28 9.06 -10.40 -1.29
C PRO A 28 8.84 -11.68 -2.09
N GLU A 29 8.88 -12.84 -1.41
CA GLU A 29 8.59 -14.13 -2.06
C GLU A 29 7.15 -14.18 -2.59
N VAL A 30 6.23 -13.57 -1.85
CA VAL A 30 4.82 -13.44 -2.21
C VAL A 30 4.27 -12.09 -1.76
N VAL A 31 3.23 -11.65 -2.46
CA VAL A 31 2.35 -10.56 -2.04
C VAL A 31 0.92 -11.07 -1.92
N TYR A 32 0.10 -10.29 -1.24
CA TYR A 32 -1.22 -10.68 -0.79
C TYR A 32 -2.27 -9.70 -1.27
N ARG A 33 -3.44 -10.20 -1.67
CA ARG A 33 -4.57 -9.36 -2.06
C ARG A 33 -5.88 -9.93 -1.51
N LEU A 34 -6.67 -9.08 -0.85
CA LEU A 34 -8.06 -9.40 -0.54
C LEU A 34 -8.94 -9.06 -1.75
N ASP A 35 -9.88 -9.95 -2.08
CA ASP A 35 -10.86 -9.71 -3.12
C ASP A 35 -12.19 -10.42 -2.80
N SER A 36 -13.31 -9.88 -3.28
CA SER A 36 -14.63 -10.47 -3.08
C SER A 36 -14.94 -11.56 -4.10
N ARG A 37 -14.24 -11.56 -5.24
CA ARG A 37 -14.38 -12.58 -6.28
C ARG A 37 -13.83 -13.91 -5.79
N SER A 38 -14.49 -15.00 -6.20
CA SER A 38 -14.14 -16.34 -5.74
C SER A 38 -12.92 -16.91 -6.47
N PRO A 39 -12.29 -17.96 -5.91
CA PRO A 39 -11.14 -18.60 -6.56
C PRO A 39 -11.51 -19.22 -7.91
N ASP A 40 -12.75 -19.67 -8.11
CA ASP A 40 -13.22 -20.17 -9.41
C ASP A 40 -13.17 -19.08 -10.50
N GLU A 41 -13.38 -17.82 -10.13
CA GLU A 41 -13.23 -16.71 -11.08
C GLU A 41 -11.76 -16.35 -11.26
N ILE A 42 -11.06 -16.06 -10.16
CA ILE A 42 -9.71 -15.49 -10.20
C ILE A 42 -8.67 -16.48 -10.73
N PHE A 43 -8.78 -17.77 -10.40
CA PHE A 43 -7.86 -18.79 -10.95
C PHE A 43 -8.05 -19.00 -12.46
N ASN A 44 -9.17 -18.55 -13.01
CA ASN A 44 -9.42 -18.61 -14.45
C ASN A 44 -9.00 -17.33 -15.19
N SER A 45 -9.18 -16.14 -14.59
CA SER A 45 -8.96 -14.86 -15.28
C SER A 45 -7.76 -14.06 -14.82
N GLY A 46 -7.20 -14.36 -13.64
CA GLY A 46 -6.29 -13.45 -12.95
C GLY A 46 -6.99 -12.17 -12.48
N PHE A 47 -6.21 -11.15 -12.16
CA PHE A 47 -6.72 -9.82 -11.82
C PHE A 47 -6.53 -8.85 -12.99
N ASN A 48 -7.51 -7.97 -13.19
CA ASN A 48 -7.45 -6.87 -14.16
C ASN A 48 -7.76 -5.56 -13.44
N SER A 49 -7.03 -4.50 -13.77
CA SER A 49 -7.33 -3.16 -13.29
C SER A 49 -8.56 -2.59 -13.98
N TRP A 50 -9.15 -1.53 -13.42
CA TRP A 50 -10.36 -0.92 -13.98
C TRP A 50 -10.09 -0.11 -15.25
N GLY A 51 -8.87 0.41 -15.42
CA GLY A 51 -8.50 1.25 -16.54
C GLY A 51 -6.99 1.32 -16.77
N ASN A 52 -6.54 2.45 -17.32
CA ASN A 52 -5.16 2.63 -17.74
C ASN A 52 -4.41 3.74 -16.98
N ASN A 53 -5.02 4.39 -15.99
CA ASN A 53 -4.36 5.46 -15.23
C ASN A 53 -3.33 4.88 -14.25
N ARG A 54 -2.06 5.25 -14.40
CA ARG A 54 -0.94 4.75 -13.58
C ARG A 54 -0.38 5.80 -12.63
N GLU A 55 -1.10 6.90 -12.40
CA GLU A 55 -0.67 7.94 -11.47
C GLU A 55 -0.74 7.48 -10.03
N LEU A 56 0.42 7.47 -9.36
CA LEU A 56 0.57 6.90 -8.02
C LEU A 56 -0.21 7.67 -6.95
N LEU A 57 -0.10 9.00 -6.87
CA LEU A 57 -0.79 9.75 -5.81
C LEU A 57 -2.33 9.64 -5.94
N PRO A 58 -2.94 9.82 -7.13
CA PRO A 58 -4.37 9.57 -7.35
C PRO A 58 -4.82 8.14 -7.00
N HIS A 59 -3.98 7.13 -7.27
CA HIS A 59 -4.25 5.74 -6.89
C HIS A 59 -4.34 5.56 -5.37
N LEU A 60 -3.33 6.00 -4.62
CA LEU A 60 -3.27 5.82 -3.16
C LEU A 60 -4.45 6.47 -2.44
N VAL A 61 -4.91 7.62 -2.92
CA VAL A 61 -6.09 8.29 -2.34
C VAL A 61 -7.41 7.72 -2.86
N GLY A 62 -7.37 6.87 -3.89
CA GLY A 62 -8.53 6.23 -4.51
C GLY A 62 -9.31 7.07 -5.52
N ASP A 63 -8.75 8.15 -6.05
CA ASP A 63 -9.40 8.99 -7.07
C ASP A 63 -9.64 8.23 -8.37
N THR A 64 -8.65 7.47 -8.79
CA THR A 64 -8.73 6.60 -9.96
C THR A 64 -9.67 5.42 -9.72
N SER A 65 -9.68 4.87 -8.49
CA SER A 65 -10.58 3.81 -8.04
C SER A 65 -12.04 4.23 -8.06
N ARG A 66 -12.34 5.41 -7.49
CA ARG A 66 -13.69 5.99 -7.47
C ARG A 66 -14.26 6.17 -8.87
N ASN A 67 -13.42 6.56 -9.83
CA ASN A 67 -13.81 6.82 -11.21
C ASN A 67 -13.68 5.59 -12.12
N ARG A 68 -13.28 4.42 -11.59
CA ARG A 68 -12.98 3.19 -12.36
C ARG A 68 -12.03 3.44 -13.54
N THR A 69 -11.02 4.27 -13.32
CA THR A 69 -9.93 4.53 -14.27
C THR A 69 -8.60 3.95 -13.79
N ASP A 70 -8.57 3.41 -12.57
CA ASP A 70 -7.37 2.91 -11.93
C ASP A 70 -6.74 1.78 -12.74
N GLY A 71 -5.47 1.98 -12.99
CA GLY A 71 -4.64 1.11 -13.74
C GLY A 71 -3.74 0.21 -12.90
N LEU A 72 -3.59 0.53 -11.63
CA LEU A 72 -2.73 -0.18 -10.70
C LEU A 72 -3.56 -1.22 -9.94
N ILE A 73 -2.95 -2.35 -9.62
CA ILE A 73 -3.58 -3.39 -8.79
C ILE A 73 -2.78 -3.51 -7.50
N SER A 74 -3.42 -3.15 -6.39
CA SER A 74 -2.82 -3.15 -5.06
C SER A 74 -2.71 -4.54 -4.47
N THR A 75 -1.56 -4.80 -3.88
CA THR A 75 -1.23 -5.98 -3.08
C THR A 75 -0.37 -5.54 -1.89
N SER A 76 -0.30 -6.34 -0.83
CA SER A 76 0.59 -6.07 0.31
C SER A 76 1.62 -7.18 0.46
N SER A 77 2.85 -6.86 0.82
CA SER A 77 3.84 -7.88 1.19
C SER A 77 3.73 -8.30 2.67
N ASN A 78 2.80 -7.73 3.44
CA ASN A 78 2.72 -7.92 4.88
C ASN A 78 1.37 -8.52 5.29
N ILE A 79 1.38 -9.74 5.82
CA ILE A 79 0.16 -10.44 6.23
C ILE A 79 -0.56 -9.76 7.40
N ASN A 80 0.17 -9.12 8.32
CA ASN A 80 -0.44 -8.39 9.44
C ASN A 80 -1.15 -7.13 8.93
N ALA A 81 -0.61 -6.48 7.90
CA ALA A 81 -1.28 -5.36 7.24
C ALA A 81 -2.58 -5.84 6.58
N ILE A 82 -2.57 -7.00 5.91
CA ILE A 82 -3.77 -7.61 5.33
C ILE A 82 -4.83 -7.92 6.39
N GLU A 83 -4.45 -8.46 7.55
CA GLU A 83 -5.40 -8.75 8.63
C GLU A 83 -6.08 -7.47 9.12
N ARG A 84 -5.31 -6.39 9.32
CA ARG A 84 -5.85 -5.07 9.68
C ARG A 84 -6.75 -4.51 8.58
N ILE A 85 -6.33 -4.59 7.31
CA ILE A 85 -7.16 -4.18 6.16
C ILE A 85 -8.46 -4.98 6.12
N ALA A 86 -8.43 -6.29 6.39
CA ALA A 86 -9.62 -7.13 6.45
C ALA A 86 -10.59 -6.65 7.53
N GLN A 87 -10.08 -6.29 8.72
CA GLN A 87 -10.89 -5.72 9.81
C GLN A 87 -11.57 -4.40 9.40
N ASP A 88 -10.89 -3.56 8.60
CA ASP A 88 -11.43 -2.28 8.13
C ASP A 88 -12.51 -2.43 7.04
N ILE A 89 -12.38 -3.44 6.17
CA ILE A 89 -13.25 -3.57 4.97
C ILE A 89 -14.36 -4.62 5.10
N MET A 90 -14.23 -5.59 6.00
CA MET A 90 -15.26 -6.60 6.28
C MET A 90 -16.13 -6.10 7.43
N LEU A 91 -17.31 -5.56 7.10
CA LEU A 91 -18.15 -4.84 8.06
C LEU A 91 -19.34 -5.68 8.56
N LEU A 92 -19.58 -6.85 7.95
CA LEU A 92 -20.70 -7.74 8.29
C LEU A 92 -20.19 -9.14 8.62
N ASP A 93 -20.83 -9.79 9.59
CA ASP A 93 -20.47 -11.16 10.03
C ASP A 93 -20.56 -12.21 8.89
N ASP A 94 -21.38 -11.94 7.87
CA ASP A 94 -21.58 -12.82 6.70
C ASP A 94 -20.68 -12.45 5.50
N ASP A 95 -19.81 -11.43 5.62
CA ASP A 95 -18.90 -11.08 4.54
C ASP A 95 -17.89 -12.21 4.31
N VAL A 96 -17.82 -12.69 3.07
CA VAL A 96 -16.81 -13.65 2.63
C VAL A 96 -15.91 -12.95 1.64
N VAL A 97 -14.63 -12.88 1.97
CA VAL A 97 -13.58 -12.41 1.06
C VAL A 97 -12.51 -13.50 0.94
N TRP A 98 -11.70 -13.38 -0.09
CA TRP A 98 -10.62 -14.31 -0.38
C TRP A 98 -9.29 -13.57 -0.33
N LEU A 99 -8.36 -14.10 0.47
CA LEU A 99 -6.97 -13.73 0.47
C LEU A 99 -6.24 -14.54 -0.60
N TYR A 100 -5.74 -13.87 -1.63
CA TYR A 100 -4.92 -14.47 -2.67
C TYR A 100 -3.44 -14.31 -2.35
N THR A 101 -2.69 -15.41 -2.47
CA THR A 101 -1.22 -15.42 -2.38
C THR A 101 -0.66 -15.40 -3.80
N ILE A 102 0.20 -14.43 -4.10
CA ILE A 102 0.64 -14.12 -5.47
C ILE A 102 2.16 -14.00 -5.48
N VAL A 103 2.84 -14.66 -6.43
CA VAL A 103 4.27 -14.41 -6.67
C VAL A 103 4.42 -13.13 -7.51
N PRO A 104 5.06 -12.08 -7.00
CA PRO A 104 5.22 -10.84 -7.76
C PRO A 104 6.23 -11.01 -8.90
N GLY A 105 5.98 -10.29 -10.00
CA GLY A 105 6.88 -10.15 -11.14
C GLY A 105 7.56 -8.79 -11.22
N SER A 106 8.43 -8.59 -12.22
CA SER A 106 9.16 -7.32 -12.43
C SER A 106 8.27 -6.11 -12.77
N ASP A 107 6.97 -6.33 -12.94
CA ASP A 107 5.92 -5.34 -13.13
C ASP A 107 5.27 -4.85 -11.81
N PHE A 108 5.71 -5.38 -10.66
CA PHE A 108 5.34 -4.88 -9.34
C PHE A 108 6.29 -3.80 -8.85
N TYR A 109 5.76 -2.73 -8.26
CA TYR A 109 6.52 -1.62 -7.71
C TYR A 109 6.26 -1.47 -6.21
N GLU A 110 7.32 -1.32 -5.43
CA GLU A 110 7.23 -1.08 -3.98
C GLU A 110 6.88 0.38 -3.71
N ILE A 111 5.79 0.62 -2.97
CA ILE A 111 5.20 1.95 -2.85
C ILE A 111 5.98 2.85 -1.88
N ASN A 112 6.47 2.36 -0.74
CA ASN A 112 7.13 3.23 0.23
C ASN A 112 8.43 3.81 -0.33
N GLY A 113 9.25 2.99 -0.97
CA GLY A 113 10.45 3.38 -1.68
C GLY A 113 10.14 4.32 -2.83
N SER A 114 9.04 4.10 -3.57
CA SER A 114 8.61 5.01 -4.63
C SER A 114 8.26 6.41 -4.09
N LEU A 115 7.53 6.49 -2.98
CA LEU A 115 7.15 7.75 -2.33
C LEU A 115 8.35 8.47 -1.70
N LEU A 116 9.22 7.75 -1.00
CA LEU A 116 10.43 8.32 -0.40
C LEU A 116 11.44 8.79 -1.45
N ASN A 117 11.57 8.06 -2.57
CA ASN A 117 12.38 8.49 -3.70
C ASN A 117 11.79 9.76 -4.33
N ALA A 118 10.47 9.81 -4.53
CA ALA A 118 9.79 10.98 -5.05
C ALA A 118 10.01 12.21 -4.15
N TYR A 119 9.85 12.07 -2.83
CA TYR A 119 10.13 13.15 -1.88
C TYR A 119 11.57 13.69 -1.98
N SER A 120 12.54 12.79 -2.17
CA SER A 120 13.97 13.14 -2.23
C SER A 120 14.44 13.62 -3.62
N ASN A 121 13.60 13.55 -4.64
CA ASN A 121 13.96 13.85 -6.02
C ASN A 121 13.80 15.35 -6.34
N PRO A 122 14.88 16.15 -6.45
CA PRO A 122 14.78 17.59 -6.65
C PRO A 122 14.18 18.00 -8.00
N ASN A 123 14.08 17.07 -8.95
CA ASN A 123 13.50 17.34 -10.27
C ASN A 123 11.97 17.29 -10.27
N LEU A 124 11.34 16.77 -9.22
CA LEU A 124 9.87 16.78 -9.08
C LEU A 124 9.37 18.10 -8.49
N PRO A 125 8.17 18.57 -8.85
CA PRO A 125 7.55 19.75 -8.23
C PRO A 125 7.47 19.61 -6.71
N GLU A 126 7.68 20.71 -5.98
CA GLU A 126 7.64 20.71 -4.51
C GLU A 126 6.33 20.16 -3.95
N SER A 127 5.19 20.47 -4.58
CA SER A 127 3.90 19.92 -4.19
C SER A 127 3.91 18.40 -4.24
N VAL A 128 4.28 17.79 -5.38
CA VAL A 128 4.37 16.34 -5.56
C VAL A 128 5.31 15.70 -4.53
N ARG A 129 6.47 16.31 -4.26
CA ARG A 129 7.41 15.80 -3.24
C ARG A 129 6.78 15.77 -1.85
N ASN A 130 6.18 16.89 -1.43
CA ASN A 130 5.55 17.01 -0.12
C ASN A 130 4.33 16.08 0.01
N GLN A 131 3.53 15.93 -1.06
CA GLN A 131 2.43 14.98 -1.07
C GLN A 131 2.93 13.54 -0.96
N SER A 132 4.03 13.19 -1.62
CA SER A 132 4.61 11.85 -1.54
C SER A 132 5.02 11.49 -0.11
N LEU A 133 5.65 12.41 0.61
CA LEU A 133 5.97 12.20 2.02
C LEU A 133 4.72 12.02 2.88
N ASN A 134 3.70 12.87 2.69
CA ASN A 134 2.46 12.78 3.44
C ASN A 134 1.70 11.46 3.17
N MET A 135 1.69 10.98 1.93
CA MET A 135 1.12 9.66 1.60
C MET A 135 1.93 8.53 2.22
N HIS A 136 3.26 8.62 2.24
CA HIS A 136 4.11 7.62 2.88
C HIS A 136 3.83 7.53 4.38
N THR A 137 3.74 8.67 5.07
CA THR A 137 3.41 8.73 6.50
C THR A 137 2.05 8.09 6.79
N ARG A 138 1.07 8.25 5.90
CA ARG A 138 -0.31 7.84 6.15
C ARG A 138 -0.63 6.41 5.71
N PHE A 139 -0.05 5.95 4.60
CA PHE A 139 -0.37 4.66 3.98
C PHE A 139 0.79 3.66 4.02
N GLY A 140 1.97 4.07 4.50
CA GLY A 140 3.16 3.22 4.44
C GLY A 140 3.07 1.93 5.27
N TRP A 141 2.19 1.92 6.28
CA TRP A 141 1.86 0.73 7.08
C TRP A 141 1.23 -0.40 6.25
N GLN A 142 0.67 -0.11 5.07
CA GLN A 142 0.03 -1.11 4.20
C GLN A 142 1.04 -1.99 3.49
N HIS A 143 2.34 -1.62 3.48
CA HIS A 143 3.42 -2.35 2.79
C HIS A 143 3.05 -2.70 1.33
N GLU A 144 2.51 -1.71 0.63
CA GLU A 144 1.90 -1.92 -0.66
C GLU A 144 2.93 -2.18 -1.76
N TYR A 145 2.62 -3.17 -2.60
CA TYR A 145 3.21 -3.37 -3.92
C TYR A 145 2.10 -3.27 -4.96
N VAL A 146 2.31 -2.45 -5.99
CA VAL A 146 1.33 -2.28 -7.07
C VAL A 146 1.79 -2.97 -8.34
N ASN A 147 0.91 -3.75 -8.97
CA ASN A 147 1.13 -4.21 -10.33
C ASN A 147 0.83 -3.07 -11.32
N ALA A 148 1.84 -2.60 -12.05
CA ALA A 148 1.68 -1.53 -13.04
C ALA A 148 1.40 -2.05 -14.45
N ALA A 149 1.45 -3.37 -14.70
CA ALA A 149 0.97 -3.94 -15.95
C ALA A 149 -0.57 -3.83 -16.06
N GLY A 150 -1.27 -3.71 -14.93
CA GLY A 150 -2.74 -3.68 -14.87
C GLY A 150 -3.37 -5.04 -15.11
N HIS A 151 -2.55 -6.09 -15.08
CA HIS A 151 -2.97 -7.47 -15.18
C HIS A 151 -2.03 -8.31 -14.31
N ILE A 152 -2.60 -9.07 -13.37
CA ILE A 152 -1.87 -10.12 -12.64
C ILE A 152 -2.31 -11.45 -13.24
N ASP A 153 -1.39 -12.14 -13.90
CA ASP A 153 -1.69 -13.41 -14.57
C ASP A 153 -2.09 -14.48 -13.56
N ARG A 154 -3.11 -15.28 -13.90
CA ARG A 154 -3.57 -16.40 -13.06
C ARG A 154 -2.46 -17.38 -12.71
N SER A 155 -1.44 -17.53 -13.55
CA SER A 155 -0.34 -18.48 -13.32
C SER A 155 0.59 -18.05 -12.19
N THR A 156 0.52 -16.81 -11.71
CA THR A 156 1.33 -16.33 -10.57
C THR A 156 0.58 -16.40 -9.24
N ILE A 157 -0.71 -16.71 -9.27
CA ILE A 157 -1.57 -16.81 -8.08
C ILE A 157 -1.47 -18.22 -7.53
N ILE A 158 -0.86 -18.41 -6.35
CA ILE A 158 -0.58 -19.73 -5.77
C ILE A 158 -1.85 -20.40 -5.24
N ASN A 159 -2.57 -19.68 -4.39
CA ASN A 159 -3.77 -20.18 -3.72
C ASN A 159 -4.65 -19.01 -3.29
N ALA A 160 -5.83 -19.37 -2.80
CA ALA A 160 -6.78 -18.46 -2.21
C ALA A 160 -7.26 -19.06 -0.89
N ARG A 161 -7.22 -18.23 0.15
CA ARG A 161 -7.71 -18.58 1.46
C ARG A 161 -8.96 -17.77 1.75
N GLN A 162 -10.01 -18.44 2.22
CA GLN A 162 -11.20 -17.73 2.67
C GLN A 162 -10.90 -16.94 3.94
N VAL A 163 -11.41 -15.72 4.03
CA VAL A 163 -11.35 -14.90 5.24
C VAL A 163 -12.77 -14.69 5.72
N ARG A 164 -12.98 -14.88 7.02
CA ARG A 164 -14.31 -14.78 7.64
C ARG A 164 -14.25 -13.93 8.89
N TRP A 165 -15.37 -13.30 9.21
CA TRP A 165 -15.57 -12.72 10.52
C TRP A 165 -16.14 -13.78 11.47
N VAL A 166 -15.42 -14.07 12.56
CA VAL A 166 -15.80 -15.08 13.55
C VAL A 166 -15.63 -14.51 14.95
N ASN A 167 -16.72 -14.50 15.74
CA ASN A 167 -16.72 -14.06 17.14
C ASN A 167 -16.13 -12.66 17.39
N GLY A 168 -16.36 -11.71 16.47
CA GLY A 168 -15.87 -10.33 16.62
C GLY A 168 -14.43 -10.11 16.14
N SER A 169 -13.84 -11.08 15.44
CA SER A 169 -12.48 -10.99 14.89
C SER A 169 -12.39 -11.62 13.51
N ILE A 170 -11.38 -11.22 12.74
CA ILE A 170 -11.04 -11.86 11.47
C ILE A 170 -10.39 -13.22 11.74
N ASP A 171 -10.89 -14.28 11.11
CA ASP A 171 -10.25 -15.60 11.06
C ASP A 171 -9.68 -15.85 9.66
N MET A 172 -8.35 -16.02 9.61
CA MET A 172 -7.57 -16.36 8.43
C MET A 172 -6.76 -17.63 8.62
N HIS A 173 -6.89 -18.35 9.73
CA HIS A 173 -6.03 -19.50 10.02
C HIS A 173 -6.78 -20.82 9.85
N ASN A 174 -8.05 -20.87 10.26
CA ASN A 174 -8.85 -22.09 10.28
C ASN A 174 -9.94 -22.10 9.20
N THR A 175 -9.60 -21.57 8.03
CA THR A 175 -10.53 -21.38 6.92
C THR A 175 -10.17 -22.24 5.72
N GLU A 176 -11.09 -22.31 4.76
CA GLU A 176 -10.89 -23.02 3.51
C GLU A 176 -9.70 -22.45 2.73
N ILE A 177 -8.85 -23.33 2.20
CA ILE A 177 -7.79 -22.99 1.25
C ILE A 177 -8.09 -23.72 -0.04
N ARG A 178 -8.03 -22.99 -1.15
CA ARG A 178 -8.14 -23.53 -2.50
C ARG A 178 -6.83 -23.29 -3.24
N ASP A 179 -6.17 -24.37 -3.64
CA ASP A 179 -4.96 -24.29 -4.46
C ASP A 179 -5.34 -24.02 -5.92
N ASN A 180 -4.54 -23.20 -6.60
CA ASN A 180 -4.77 -22.88 -7.99
C ASN A 180 -4.17 -23.97 -8.89
N PRO A 181 -4.97 -24.68 -9.70
CA PRO A 181 -4.46 -25.70 -10.61
C PRO A 181 -3.66 -25.12 -11.79
N ASN A 182 -3.71 -23.80 -12.01
CA ASN A 182 -3.08 -23.11 -13.14
C ASN A 182 -1.74 -22.44 -12.78
N VAL A 183 -1.19 -22.70 -11.58
CA VAL A 183 0.10 -22.13 -11.14
C VAL A 183 1.20 -22.53 -12.12
N GLY A 184 2.02 -21.56 -12.52
CA GLY A 184 3.17 -21.80 -13.38
C GLY A 184 4.28 -22.56 -12.66
N ASP A 185 5.02 -23.38 -13.38
CA ASP A 185 6.21 -24.03 -12.84
C ASP A 185 7.34 -23.02 -12.64
N ASN A 186 8.13 -23.18 -11.58
CA ASN A 186 9.36 -22.39 -11.31
C ASN A 186 9.15 -20.87 -11.27
N LEU A 187 8.07 -20.39 -10.65
CA LEU A 187 7.87 -18.96 -10.40
C LEU A 187 9.05 -18.41 -9.58
N LEU A 188 9.70 -17.37 -10.10
CA LEU A 188 10.75 -16.65 -9.40
C LEU A 188 10.22 -15.27 -8.99
N PRO A 189 10.18 -14.94 -7.69
CA PRO A 189 9.74 -13.64 -7.25
C PRO A 189 10.67 -12.55 -7.79
N ALA A 190 10.07 -11.50 -8.32
CA ALA A 190 10.76 -10.31 -8.78
C ALA A 190 9.91 -9.08 -8.46
N VAL A 191 10.55 -7.92 -8.45
CA VAL A 191 9.89 -6.61 -8.42
C VAL A 191 10.70 -5.66 -9.30
N ASN A 192 10.08 -4.58 -9.75
CA ASN A 192 10.78 -3.57 -10.50
C ASN A 192 11.88 -2.94 -9.64
N ALA A 193 13.10 -2.85 -10.18
CA ALA A 193 14.20 -2.21 -9.48
C ALA A 193 14.10 -0.67 -9.47
N ASN A 194 13.23 -0.09 -10.32
CA ASN A 194 12.96 1.34 -10.36
C ASN A 194 11.76 1.72 -9.49
N TYR A 195 11.64 3.01 -9.24
CA TYR A 195 10.52 3.61 -8.52
C TYR A 195 9.41 4.03 -9.46
N LEU A 196 8.16 3.84 -9.02
CA LEU A 196 6.99 4.39 -9.71
C LEU A 196 6.82 5.85 -9.28
N LEU A 197 7.45 6.77 -10.00
CA LEU A 197 7.43 8.18 -9.63
C LEU A 197 6.08 8.83 -9.98
N PRO A 198 5.43 9.51 -9.03
CA PRO A 198 4.24 10.29 -9.33
C PRO A 198 4.62 11.51 -10.18
N ASN A 199 3.77 11.85 -11.16
CA ASN A 199 3.93 13.08 -11.94
C ASN A 199 2.75 14.05 -11.73
N GLN A 200 1.65 13.58 -11.15
CA GLN A 200 0.46 14.35 -10.87
C GLN A 200 0.23 14.54 -9.36
N GLU A 201 -0.09 15.76 -8.94
CA GLU A 201 -0.58 16.06 -7.60
C GLU A 201 -2.07 15.76 -7.43
N VAL A 202 -2.50 15.59 -6.18
CA VAL A 202 -3.91 15.40 -5.84
C VAL A 202 -4.43 16.66 -5.16
N ALA A 203 -5.49 17.25 -5.74
CA ALA A 203 -6.18 18.39 -5.13
C ALA A 203 -7.22 17.95 -4.10
N ASN A 204 -7.90 16.83 -4.36
CA ASN A 204 -8.95 16.28 -3.51
C ASN A 204 -8.81 14.77 -3.36
N LEU A 205 -9.03 14.25 -2.15
CA LEU A 205 -9.02 12.84 -1.85
C LEU A 205 -10.45 12.32 -1.78
N PRO A 206 -10.86 11.29 -2.52
CA PRO A 206 -12.06 10.55 -2.17
C PRO A 206 -11.76 9.71 -0.93
N VAL A 207 -12.00 10.29 0.23
CA VAL A 207 -11.89 9.54 1.48
C VAL A 207 -13.22 8.80 1.62
N GLY A 208 -13.19 7.47 1.54
CA GLY A 208 -14.19 6.67 2.25
C GLY A 208 -14.01 7.06 3.71
N TYR A 209 -14.95 7.78 4.30
CA TYR A 209 -14.77 8.48 5.58
C TYR A 209 -14.67 7.44 6.71
N PHE A 210 -13.60 6.67 6.77
CA PHE A 210 -13.31 5.81 7.91
C PHE A 210 -13.13 6.76 9.09
N ARG A 211 -14.11 6.71 9.99
CA ARG A 211 -14.29 7.43 11.25
C ARG A 211 -13.09 8.33 11.58
N ASP A 212 -13.27 9.64 11.45
CA ASP A 212 -12.41 10.68 12.02
C ASP A 212 -10.89 10.54 11.82
N PHE A 213 -10.43 10.19 10.61
CA PHE A 213 -8.99 10.12 10.29
C PHE A 213 -8.18 9.33 11.32
N GLU A 214 -8.76 8.23 11.84
CA GLU A 214 -8.10 7.31 12.77
C GLU A 214 -6.65 7.00 12.31
N ASP A 215 -5.78 6.78 13.29
CA ASP A 215 -4.37 6.48 13.10
C ASP A 215 -4.25 5.34 12.07
N ASP A 216 -3.72 5.64 10.87
CA ASP A 216 -3.50 4.71 9.75
C ASP A 216 -4.78 4.15 9.03
N PRO A 217 -5.40 4.91 8.12
CA PRO A 217 -6.52 4.46 7.30
C PRO A 217 -6.09 3.49 6.20
N THR A 218 -6.99 2.57 5.84
CA THR A 218 -6.87 1.71 4.66
C THR A 218 -7.18 2.49 3.38
N SER A 219 -6.34 2.34 2.35
CA SER A 219 -6.53 3.02 1.07
C SER A 219 -7.64 2.34 0.25
N LEU A 220 -8.37 3.13 -0.55
CA LEU A 220 -9.48 2.62 -1.37
C LEU A 220 -9.11 1.50 -2.37
N PRO A 221 -7.89 1.45 -2.95
CA PRO A 221 -7.49 0.33 -3.80
C PRO A 221 -7.50 -1.06 -3.12
N PHE A 222 -7.44 -1.11 -1.79
CA PHE A 222 -7.63 -2.34 -1.01
C PHE A 222 -9.11 -2.64 -0.69
N SER A 223 -10.05 -1.77 -1.04
CA SER A 223 -11.47 -2.01 -0.81
C SER A 223 -12.08 -2.96 -1.86
N LEU A 224 -13.13 -3.69 -1.49
CA LEU A 224 -13.67 -4.79 -2.29
C LEU A 224 -14.44 -4.37 -3.57
N ASP A 225 -14.89 -3.11 -3.66
CA ASP A 225 -15.57 -2.56 -4.86
C ASP A 225 -15.45 -1.03 -4.92
N GLY A 226 -14.29 -0.50 -4.53
CA GLY A 226 -14.05 0.93 -4.44
C GLY A 226 -15.06 1.63 -3.50
N CYS A 227 -15.74 2.64 -4.03
CA CYS A 227 -16.72 3.45 -3.30
C CYS A 227 -18.13 2.85 -3.24
N LEU A 228 -18.43 1.80 -4.00
CA LEU A 228 -19.80 1.25 -4.10
C LEU A 228 -20.15 0.38 -2.89
N ASN A 229 -19.23 -0.45 -2.41
CA ASN A 229 -19.48 -1.28 -1.22
C ASN A 229 -19.46 -0.49 0.10
N LEU A 230 -18.71 0.61 0.17
CA LEU A 230 -18.69 1.48 1.35
C LEU A 230 -20.05 2.11 1.65
N SER A 231 -20.90 2.27 0.63
CA SER A 231 -22.23 2.89 0.75
C SER A 231 -23.26 2.07 1.52
N LYS A 232 -23.03 0.77 1.77
CA LYS A 232 -24.06 -0.11 2.36
C LYS A 232 -24.27 0.08 3.86
N LYS A 233 -23.25 0.48 4.65
CA LYS A 233 -23.38 0.88 6.08
C LYS A 233 -22.26 1.82 6.59
N GLY A 234 -21.51 2.47 5.70
CA GLY A 234 -20.42 3.38 6.04
C GLY A 234 -20.45 4.65 5.18
N PRO A 235 -19.73 5.70 5.57
CA PRO A 235 -19.99 7.03 5.05
C PRO A 235 -19.61 7.17 3.58
N VAL A 236 -20.39 8.03 2.91
CA VAL A 236 -20.25 8.45 1.52
C VAL A 236 -18.77 8.66 1.19
N CYS A 237 -18.26 8.06 0.11
CA CYS A 237 -17.00 8.48 -0.49
C CYS A 237 -17.09 9.96 -0.82
N LYS A 238 -16.58 10.80 0.08
CA LYS A 238 -16.63 12.25 -0.04
C LYS A 238 -15.26 12.72 -0.50
N SER A 239 -15.29 13.67 -1.40
CA SER A 239 -14.11 14.40 -1.82
C SER A 239 -13.72 15.35 -0.70
N VAL A 240 -12.56 15.13 -0.08
CA VAL A 240 -11.99 16.01 0.95
C VAL A 240 -10.83 16.78 0.32
N PRO A 241 -10.72 18.10 0.54
CA PRO A 241 -9.56 18.87 0.11
C PRO A 241 -8.26 18.32 0.70
N TYR A 242 -7.18 18.34 -0.09
CA TYR A 242 -5.86 17.88 0.36
C TYR A 242 -5.35 18.62 1.61
N SER A 243 -5.75 19.89 1.81
CA SER A 243 -5.39 20.66 3.00
C SER A 243 -5.85 20.01 4.30
N LEU A 244 -7.08 19.47 4.34
CA LEU A 244 -7.61 18.83 5.55
C LEU A 244 -6.92 17.49 5.83
N PHE A 245 -6.57 16.75 4.78
CA PHE A 245 -5.74 15.55 4.92
C PHE A 245 -4.38 15.87 5.52
N LYS A 246 -3.72 16.91 5.02
CA LYS A 246 -2.44 17.38 5.55
C LYS A 246 -2.54 17.80 7.03
N GLU A 247 -3.59 18.52 7.41
CA GLU A 247 -3.84 18.91 8.81
C GLU A 247 -3.95 17.68 9.72
N SER A 248 -4.69 16.64 9.30
CA SER A 248 -4.82 15.40 10.09
C SER A 248 -3.48 14.70 10.35
N ILE A 249 -2.54 14.75 9.40
CA ILE A 249 -1.20 14.19 9.58
C ILE A 249 -0.39 15.01 10.58
N ILE A 250 -0.47 16.34 10.49
CA ILE A 250 0.25 17.23 11.41
C ILE A 250 -0.25 17.05 12.84
N ASP A 251 -1.57 16.98 13.02
CA ASP A 251 -2.18 16.80 14.34
C ASP A 251 -1.78 15.46 14.99
N GLU A 252 -1.78 14.38 14.21
CA GLU A 252 -1.33 13.05 14.66
C GLU A 252 0.14 13.07 15.08
N LEU A 253 1.03 13.62 14.25
CA LEU A 253 2.46 13.71 14.56
C LEU A 253 2.70 14.53 15.84
N ASN A 254 2.00 15.66 15.99
CA ASN A 254 2.08 16.49 17.19
C ASN A 254 1.57 15.73 18.43
N GLY A 255 0.49 14.96 18.31
CA GLY A 255 -0.03 14.12 19.38
C GLY A 255 0.97 13.06 19.83
N ARG A 256 1.60 12.34 18.90
CA ARG A 256 2.63 11.32 19.20
C ARG A 256 3.87 11.94 19.87
N LEU A 257 4.32 13.10 19.41
CA LEU A 257 5.41 13.85 20.05
C LEU A 257 5.05 14.28 21.47
N PHE A 258 3.84 14.76 21.71
CA PHE A 258 3.39 15.20 23.04
C PHE A 258 3.36 14.04 24.06
N ILE A 259 2.92 12.84 23.64
CA ILE A 259 2.95 11.64 24.48
C ILE A 259 4.39 11.26 24.84
N LEU A 260 5.32 11.32 23.88
CA LEU A 260 6.74 11.03 24.12
C LEU A 260 7.35 12.01 25.14
N PHE A 261 6.99 13.30 25.10
CA PHE A 261 7.49 14.28 26.09
C PHE A 261 6.91 14.11 27.50
N LEU A 262 5.72 13.53 27.65
CA LEU A 262 5.13 13.22 28.96
C LEU A 262 5.63 11.88 29.54
N SER A 263 6.29 11.06 28.71
CA SER A 263 6.81 9.74 29.07
C SER A 263 8.28 9.76 29.53
N VAL A 264 8.88 10.95 29.63
CA VAL A 264 10.27 11.22 30.06
C VAL A 264 10.25 11.99 31.37
#